data_AF-A0A817H2I8-F1
#
_entry.id   AF-A0A817H2I8-F1
#
_cell.length_a   1.000
_cell.length_b   1.000
_cell.length_c   1.000
_cell.angle_alpha   90.00
_cell.angle_beta   90.00
_cell.angle_gamma   90.00
#
_symmetry.space_group_name_H-M   'P 1'
#
loop_
_entity.id
_entity.type
_entity.pdbx_description
1 polymer ?
#
loop_
_entity_poly.entity_id
_entity_poly.type
_entity_poly.pdbx_seq_one_letter_code
_entity_poly.pdbx_strand_id
1 'polypeptide(L)'
;MHIIIHLILIFALLIIAVQSQGGGSGGGDGGGGGSQNYINPCLTIECEIAVFVSKIVDVLLAAAAIIWAIRTRIRQCTGGRPPVDNTVFINQNSLKNVNFQNNPFMDGIWSSRYYQYNKWHTSHQLSLLFNRYSYQVSGGGTDEIGSYIIDGIFCMRTFRMCLAKVYLVGT
;
A
#
# COMPACT_ATOMS: atom_id res chain seq x y z
N MET A 1 -6.98 -11.37 0.75
CA MET A 1 -6.29 -12.34 -0.14
C MET A 1 -7.11 -12.77 -1.35
N HIS A 2 -8.44 -12.96 -1.25
CA HIS A 2 -9.29 -13.43 -2.36
C HIS A 2 -9.29 -12.55 -3.63
N ILE A 3 -9.26 -11.22 -3.49
CA ILE A 3 -9.30 -10.29 -4.64
C ILE A 3 -8.06 -10.39 -5.53
N ILE A 4 -6.89 -10.62 -4.94
CA ILE A 4 -5.63 -10.73 -5.69
C ILE A 4 -5.65 -12.01 -6.53
N ILE A 5 -6.19 -13.10 -5.98
CA ILE A 5 -6.32 -14.39 -6.69
C ILE A 5 -7.24 -14.24 -7.90
N HIS A 6 -8.36 -13.53 -7.76
CA HIS A 6 -9.28 -13.30 -8.88
C HIS A 6 -8.68 -12.41 -9.98
N LEU A 7 -7.93 -11.37 -9.62
CA LEU A 7 -7.22 -10.53 -10.59
C LEU A 7 -6.15 -11.32 -11.35
N ILE A 8 -5.37 -12.16 -10.66
CA ILE A 8 -4.36 -13.02 -11.30
C ILE A 8 -5.04 -14.04 -12.23
N LEU A 9 -6.17 -14.62 -11.83
CA LEU A 9 -6.91 -15.58 -12.65
C LEU A 9 -7.47 -14.93 -13.92
N ILE A 10 -8.04 -13.73 -13.81
CA ILE A 10 -8.55 -12.96 -14.96
C ILE A 10 -7.40 -12.62 -15.91
N PHE A 11 -6.27 -12.17 -15.38
CA PHE A 11 -5.10 -11.84 -16.19
C PHE A 11 -4.51 -13.06 -16.91
N ALA A 12 -4.44 -14.22 -16.22
CA ALA A 12 -3.96 -15.47 -16.80
C ALA A 12 -4.87 -15.97 -17.94
N LEU A 13 -6.19 -15.90 -17.76
CA LEU A 13 -7.15 -16.25 -18.82
C LEU A 13 -7.03 -15.31 -20.03
N LEU A 14 -6.74 -14.03 -19.80
CA LEU A 14 -6.53 -13.04 -20.85
C LEU A 14 -5.27 -13.35 -21.67
N ILE A 15 -4.17 -13.77 -21.03
CA ILE A 15 -2.93 -14.15 -21.71
C ILE A 15 -3.14 -15.40 -22.58
N ILE A 16 -3.87 -16.40 -22.08
CA ILE A 16 -4.14 -17.65 -22.83
C ILE A 16 -4.98 -17.34 -24.08
N ALA A 17 -5.97 -16.45 -23.99
CA ALA A 17 -6.79 -16.04 -25.12
C ALA A 17 -6.00 -15.28 -26.20
N VAL A 18 -4.95 -14.54 -25.81
CA VAL A 18 -4.10 -13.79 -26.74
C VAL A 18 -3.09 -14.70 -27.46
N GLN A 19 -2.59 -15.74 -26.79
CA GLN A 19 -1.60 -16.67 -27.36
C GLN A 19 -2.19 -17.63 -28.41
N SER A 20 -3.52 -17.79 -28.48
CA SER A 20 -4.15 -18.60 -29.54
C SER A 20 -4.22 -17.89 -30.90
N GLN A 21 -3.77 -16.62 -30.99
CA GLN A 21 -3.70 -15.84 -32.23
C GLN A 21 -2.25 -15.66 -32.66
N GLY A 22 -1.64 -16.70 -33.23
CA GLY A 22 -0.29 -16.59 -33.76
C GLY A 22 0.06 -17.72 -34.71
N GLY A 23 -0.14 -17.51 -36.02
CA GLY A 23 0.39 -18.39 -37.05
C GLY A 23 -0.22 -18.19 -38.44
N GLY A 24 0.10 -17.08 -39.11
CA GLY A 24 -0.26 -16.85 -40.51
C GLY A 24 0.82 -16.05 -41.25
N SER A 25 1.91 -16.72 -41.63
CA SER A 25 2.88 -16.16 -42.59
C SER A 25 2.27 -16.15 -43.98
N GLY A 26 2.25 -14.97 -44.62
CA GLY A 26 1.80 -14.77 -45.98
C GLY A 26 2.94 -14.80 -47.01
N GLY A 27 2.61 -15.27 -48.21
CA GLY A 27 3.38 -15.20 -49.46
C GLY A 27 2.92 -16.33 -50.40
N GLY A 28 2.57 -16.15 -51.67
CA GLY A 28 2.39 -14.98 -52.52
C GLY A 28 1.69 -15.40 -53.83
N ASP A 29 1.21 -14.40 -54.56
CA ASP A 29 0.91 -14.27 -56.00
C ASP A 29 0.12 -15.36 -56.76
N GLY A 30 -0.99 -14.91 -57.38
CA GLY A 30 -1.65 -15.64 -58.47
C GLY A 30 -3.04 -15.09 -58.77
N GLY A 31 -3.16 -14.30 -59.84
CA GLY A 31 -4.39 -13.62 -60.24
C GLY A 31 -5.49 -14.49 -60.84
N GLY A 32 -6.62 -13.86 -61.14
CA GLY A 32 -7.69 -14.46 -61.93
C GLY A 32 -9.06 -13.91 -61.53
N GLY A 33 -9.67 -13.14 -62.43
CA GLY A 33 -10.98 -12.54 -62.24
C GLY A 33 -12.08 -13.58 -62.00
N GLY A 34 -12.97 -13.26 -61.07
CA GLY A 34 -14.15 -14.05 -60.78
C GLY A 34 -14.97 -13.32 -59.73
N SER A 35 -16.10 -12.76 -60.16
CA SER A 35 -17.11 -12.16 -59.29
C SER A 35 -17.66 -13.23 -58.35
N GLN A 36 -17.06 -13.37 -57.17
CA GLN A 36 -17.62 -14.13 -56.06
C GLN A 36 -17.81 -13.17 -54.89
N ASN A 37 -19.08 -12.99 -54.50
CA ASN A 37 -19.48 -12.43 -53.22
C ASN A 37 -18.93 -13.33 -52.11
N TYR A 38 -17.65 -13.16 -51.76
CA TYR A 38 -17.10 -13.64 -50.50
C TYR A 38 -17.64 -12.75 -49.39
N ILE A 39 -18.85 -13.08 -48.92
CA ILE A 39 -19.28 -12.69 -47.57
C ILE A 39 -18.29 -13.38 -46.65
N ASN A 40 -17.29 -12.63 -46.18
CA ASN A 40 -16.26 -13.09 -45.28
C ASN A 40 -16.90 -13.23 -43.87
N PRO A 41 -17.26 -14.43 -43.37
CA PRO A 41 -18.06 -14.56 -42.15
C PRO A 41 -17.23 -14.49 -40.88
N CYS A 42 -15.91 -14.37 -40.97
CA CYS A 42 -15.00 -14.55 -39.82
C CYS A 42 -14.64 -13.27 -39.07
N LEU A 43 -15.27 -12.12 -39.33
CA LEU A 43 -14.68 -10.82 -38.92
C LEU A 43 -15.54 -9.93 -38.04
N THR A 44 -16.70 -10.38 -37.56
CA THR A 44 -17.55 -9.50 -36.73
C THR A 44 -17.35 -9.73 -35.24
N ILE A 45 -17.41 -10.97 -34.75
CA ILE A 45 -17.41 -11.22 -33.29
C ILE A 45 -16.03 -11.02 -32.66
N GLU A 46 -14.95 -11.49 -33.28
CA GLU A 46 -13.60 -11.36 -32.71
C GLU A 46 -13.11 -9.91 -32.69
N CYS A 47 -13.50 -9.13 -33.70
CA CYS A 47 -13.17 -7.71 -33.80
C CYS A 47 -13.94 -6.88 -32.75
N GLU A 48 -15.23 -7.19 -32.54
CA GLU A 48 -16.02 -6.53 -31.49
C GLU A 48 -15.49 -6.84 -30.08
N ILE A 49 -15.05 -8.07 -29.83
CA ILE A 49 -14.43 -8.44 -28.55
C ILE A 49 -13.10 -7.71 -28.34
N ALA A 50 -12.24 -7.63 -29.36
CA ALA A 50 -10.97 -6.92 -29.25
C ALA A 50 -11.16 -5.42 -28.96
N VAL A 51 -12.12 -4.77 -29.63
CA VAL A 51 -12.48 -3.38 -29.38
C VAL A 51 -13.03 -3.20 -27.96
N PHE A 52 -13.88 -4.12 -27.50
CA PHE A 52 -14.44 -4.09 -26.15
C PHE A 52 -13.36 -4.23 -25.06
N VAL A 53 -12.42 -5.18 -25.23
CA VAL A 53 -11.31 -5.39 -24.29
C VAL A 53 -10.41 -4.16 -24.23
N SER A 54 -10.07 -3.56 -25.38
CA SER A 54 -9.27 -2.33 -25.43
C SER A 54 -9.92 -1.20 -24.61
N LYS A 55 -11.23 -1.00 -24.73
CA LYS A 55 -11.94 0.04 -23.97
C LYS A 55 -11.92 -0.21 -22.47
N ILE A 56 -12.04 -1.46 -22.03
CA ILE A 56 -11.96 -1.80 -20.60
C ILE A 56 -10.56 -1.47 -20.07
N VAL A 57 -9.50 -1.84 -20.80
CA VAL A 57 -8.12 -1.57 -20.38
C VAL A 57 -7.87 -0.06 -20.25
N ASP A 58 -8.32 0.74 -21.22
CA ASP A 58 -8.18 2.20 -21.20
C ASP A 58 -8.87 2.82 -19.96
N VAL A 59 -10.08 2.37 -19.65
CA VAL A 59 -10.85 2.85 -18.48
C VAL A 59 -10.15 2.49 -17.17
N LEU A 60 -9.62 1.27 -17.05
CA LEU A 60 -8.91 0.83 -15.84
C LEU A 60 -7.61 1.61 -15.63
N LEU A 61 -6.87 1.89 -16.70
CA LEU A 61 -5.63 2.66 -16.64
C LEU A 61 -5.91 4.12 -16.22
N ALA A 62 -6.95 4.72 -16.80
CA ALA A 62 -7.39 6.07 -16.42
C ALA A 62 -7.82 6.14 -14.94
N ALA A 63 -8.60 5.16 -14.46
CA ALA A 63 -8.99 5.09 -13.06
C ALA A 63 -7.79 4.95 -12.12
N ALA A 64 -6.82 4.09 -12.47
CA ALA A 64 -5.60 3.92 -11.69
C ALA A 64 -4.77 5.22 -11.61
N ALA A 65 -4.64 5.94 -12.73
CA ALA A 65 -3.94 7.23 -12.78
C ALA A 65 -4.63 8.29 -11.91
N ILE A 66 -5.96 8.38 -11.94
CA ILE A 66 -6.75 9.30 -11.10
C ILE A 66 -6.55 8.97 -9.62
N ILE A 67 -6.65 7.70 -9.22
CA ILE A 67 -6.43 7.27 -7.83
C ILE A 67 -5.02 7.63 -7.36
N TRP A 68 -4.02 7.41 -8.21
CA TRP A 68 -2.63 7.77 -7.92
C TRP A 68 -2.47 9.28 -7.74
N ALA A 69 -3.03 10.09 -8.64
CA ALA A 69 -3.01 11.54 -8.57
C ALA A 69 -3.71 12.09 -7.31
N ILE A 70 -4.86 11.51 -6.93
CA ILE A 70 -5.54 11.86 -5.67
C ILE A 70 -4.65 11.54 -4.47
N ARG A 71 -4.04 10.35 -4.43
CA ARG A 71 -3.16 9.95 -3.32
C ARG A 71 -1.92 10.82 -3.21
N THR A 72 -1.28 11.17 -4.32
CA THR A 72 -0.12 12.06 -4.33
C THR A 72 -0.51 13.48 -3.92
N ARG A 73 -1.64 14.00 -4.43
CA ARG A 73 -2.19 15.30 -4.03
C ARG A 73 -2.51 15.34 -2.53
N ILE A 74 -3.16 14.31 -1.98
CA ILE A 74 -3.43 14.22 -0.55
C ILE A 74 -2.12 14.22 0.23
N ARG A 75 -1.11 13.41 -0.16
CA ARG A 75 0.20 13.39 0.51
C ARG A 75 0.90 14.76 0.47
N GLN A 76 0.83 15.47 -0.64
CA GLN A 76 1.39 16.82 -0.77
C GLN A 76 0.64 17.84 0.09
N CYS A 77 -0.70 17.84 0.03
CA CYS A 77 -1.55 18.77 0.79
C CYS A 77 -1.49 18.53 2.30
N THR A 78 -1.35 17.27 2.75
CA THR A 78 -1.22 16.95 4.17
C THR A 78 0.21 17.06 4.68
N GLY A 79 1.18 17.44 3.83
CA GLY A 79 2.59 17.45 4.19
C GLY A 79 3.10 16.09 4.63
N GLY A 80 2.46 14.99 4.20
CA GLY A 80 2.74 13.63 4.67
C GLY A 80 2.14 13.27 6.03
N ARG A 81 1.32 14.14 6.65
CA ARG A 81 0.62 13.85 7.92
C ARG A 81 -0.22 12.57 7.77
N PRO A 82 -0.12 11.60 8.71
CA PRO A 82 -1.00 10.45 8.75
C PRO A 82 -2.47 10.92 8.82
N PRO A 83 -3.37 10.34 8.01
CA PRO A 83 -4.77 10.80 7.92
C PRO A 83 -5.60 10.47 9.17
N VAL A 84 -5.07 9.69 10.11
CA VAL A 84 -5.78 9.23 11.30
C VAL A 84 -5.09 9.79 12.53
N ASP A 85 -5.88 10.42 13.40
CA ASP A 85 -5.42 10.90 14.70
C ASP A 85 -5.04 9.71 15.60
N ASN A 86 -3.99 9.87 16.40
CA ASN A 86 -3.46 8.82 17.27
C ASN A 86 -4.49 8.38 18.33
N THR A 87 -5.48 9.22 18.61
CA THR A 87 -6.61 8.95 19.52
C THR A 87 -7.45 7.74 19.09
N VAL A 88 -7.53 7.43 17.79
CA VAL A 88 -8.28 6.28 17.25
C VAL A 88 -7.52 4.95 17.44
N PHE A 89 -6.19 5.00 17.60
CA PHE A 89 -5.37 3.79 17.67
C PHE A 89 -5.49 3.03 19.00
N ILE A 90 -6.01 3.68 20.06
CA ILE A 90 -6.05 3.15 21.43
C ILE A 90 -7.50 2.94 21.87
N ASN A 91 -8.15 1.89 21.36
CA ASN A 91 -9.38 1.41 22.00
C ASN A 91 -9.00 0.51 23.20
N GLN A 92 -8.87 1.14 24.37
CA GLN A 92 -8.56 0.50 25.66
C GLN A 92 -9.58 -0.58 26.05
N ASN A 93 -10.78 -0.57 25.48
CA ASN A 93 -11.86 -1.50 25.86
C ASN A 93 -11.79 -2.86 25.15
N SER A 94 -10.84 -3.05 24.23
CA SER A 94 -10.72 -4.29 23.45
C SER A 94 -9.92 -5.41 24.14
N LEU A 95 -9.68 -5.31 25.46
CA LEU A 95 -8.86 -6.22 26.27
C LEU A 95 -9.42 -7.65 26.35
N LYS A 96 -9.24 -8.48 25.31
CA LYS A 96 -9.34 -9.95 25.41
C LYS A 96 -7.95 -10.57 25.48
N ASN A 97 -7.76 -11.45 26.46
CA ASN A 97 -6.54 -12.19 26.77
C ASN A 97 -6.10 -13.03 25.57
N VAL A 98 -4.96 -12.68 24.97
CA VAL A 98 -4.27 -13.53 24.00
C VAL A 98 -2.85 -13.71 24.51
N ASN A 99 -2.49 -14.96 24.83
CA ASN A 99 -1.17 -15.33 25.30
C ASN A 99 -0.16 -15.26 24.14
N PHE A 100 0.47 -14.11 23.96
CA PHE A 100 1.67 -14.00 23.14
C PHE A 100 2.89 -14.16 24.05
N GLN A 101 3.60 -15.30 23.94
CA GLN A 101 4.78 -15.59 24.77
C GLN A 101 6.03 -14.81 24.37
N ASN A 102 6.08 -14.24 23.16
CA ASN A 102 7.26 -13.53 22.65
C ASN A 102 6.95 -12.04 22.44
N ASN A 103 7.71 -11.16 23.10
CA ASN A 103 7.68 -9.73 22.85
C ASN A 103 8.35 -9.42 21.51
N PRO A 104 7.65 -8.88 20.51
CA PRO A 104 8.30 -8.48 19.26
C PRO A 104 9.09 -7.18 19.40
N PHE A 105 8.87 -6.43 20.49
CA PHE A 105 9.60 -5.20 20.74
C PHE A 105 10.91 -5.52 21.46
N MET A 106 12.00 -5.05 20.88
CA MET A 106 13.36 -5.23 21.40
C MET A 106 13.84 -3.93 22.03
N ASP A 107 14.45 -4.08 23.21
CA ASP A 107 15.18 -2.98 23.85
C ASP A 107 16.31 -2.51 22.94
N GLY A 108 16.60 -1.21 22.97
CA GLY A 108 17.77 -0.67 22.27
C GLY A 108 17.58 0.73 21.73
N ILE A 109 18.39 1.06 20.73
CA ILE A 109 18.39 2.35 20.06
C ILE A 109 17.49 2.28 18.83
N TRP A 110 16.54 3.22 18.77
CA TRP A 110 15.58 3.36 17.71
C TRP A 110 15.78 4.70 17.00
N SER A 111 15.58 4.70 15.69
CA SER A 111 15.50 5.92 14.91
C SER A 111 14.03 6.33 14.82
N SER A 112 13.74 7.57 15.22
CA SER A 112 12.40 8.14 15.16
C SER A 112 12.38 9.41 14.32
N ARG A 113 11.19 9.75 13.83
CA ARG A 113 10.90 11.02 13.17
C ARG A 113 9.47 11.42 13.55
N TYR A 114 9.26 12.68 13.90
CA TYR A 114 7.95 13.17 14.32
C TYR A 114 7.52 14.40 13.53
N TYR A 115 6.21 14.62 13.51
CA TYR A 115 5.57 15.76 12.87
C TYR A 115 4.95 16.65 13.94
N GLN A 116 5.41 17.89 14.05
CA GLN A 116 4.93 18.87 15.02
C GLN A 116 4.93 20.25 14.37
N TYR A 117 4.01 21.13 14.79
CA TYR A 117 3.91 22.50 14.27
C TYR A 117 3.90 22.60 12.74
N ASN A 118 3.19 21.68 12.09
CA ASN A 118 3.08 21.61 10.64
C ASN A 118 4.42 21.39 9.90
N LYS A 119 5.40 20.77 10.57
CA LYS A 119 6.73 20.49 10.02
C LYS A 119 7.20 19.09 10.43
N TRP A 120 7.86 18.39 9.51
CA TRP A 120 8.63 17.20 9.85
C TRP A 120 9.96 17.59 10.47
N HIS A 121 10.22 17.12 11.68
CA HIS A 121 11.54 17.24 12.30
C HIS A 121 12.51 16.21 11.72
N THR A 122 13.80 16.44 11.95
CA THR A 122 14.87 15.53 11.52
C THR A 122 14.75 14.19 12.25
N SER A 123 15.37 13.14 11.69
CA SER A 123 15.41 11.87 12.41
C SER A 123 16.39 11.94 13.58
N HIS A 124 15.94 11.46 14.74
CA HIS A 124 16.75 11.40 15.95
C HIS A 124 16.79 9.98 16.50
N GLN A 125 17.90 9.65 17.14
CA GLN A 125 18.03 8.41 17.90
C GLN A 125 17.42 8.59 19.29
N LEU A 126 16.70 7.56 19.73
CA LEU A 126 16.17 7.47 21.09
C LEU A 126 16.38 6.05 21.61
N SER A 127 16.48 5.89 22.92
CA SER A 127 16.50 4.59 23.57
C SER A 127 15.09 4.21 24.00
N LEU A 128 14.72 2.94 23.79
CA LEU A 128 13.50 2.34 24.34
C LEU A 128 13.85 1.08 25.13
N LEU A 129 13.20 0.94 26.28
CA LEU A 129 13.29 -0.17 27.20
C LEU A 129 11.86 -0.69 27.42
N PHE A 130 11.64 -1.97 27.11
CA PHE A 130 10.35 -2.62 27.13
C PHE A 130 10.26 -3.55 28.34
N ASN A 131 9.44 -3.18 29.31
CA ASN A 131 9.14 -4.05 30.43
C ASN A 131 8.04 -5.05 30.05
N ARG A 132 8.43 -6.29 29.76
CA ARG A 132 7.50 -7.37 29.39
C ARG A 132 6.46 -7.74 30.45
N TYR A 133 6.73 -7.42 31.72
CA TYR A 133 5.85 -7.76 32.83
C TYR A 133 4.80 -6.68 33.09
N SER A 134 5.18 -5.40 33.00
CA SER A 134 4.27 -4.27 33.23
C SER A 134 3.65 -3.71 31.95
N TYR A 135 4.07 -4.20 30.77
CA TYR A 135 3.70 -3.64 29.46
C TYR A 135 4.07 -2.15 29.30
N GLN A 136 5.01 -1.68 30.12
CA GLN A 136 5.49 -0.31 30.06
C GLN A 136 6.67 -0.19 29.10
N VAL A 137 6.75 0.95 28.45
CA VAL A 137 7.91 1.40 27.67
C VAL A 137 8.49 2.60 28.38
N SER A 138 9.77 2.56 28.70
CA SER A 138 10.51 3.73 29.15
C SER A 138 11.63 4.04 28.17
N GLY A 139 12.11 5.27 28.17
CA GLY A 139 13.14 5.66 27.22
C GLY A 139 13.49 7.12 27.30
N GLY A 140 14.28 7.56 26.33
CA GLY A 140 14.66 8.96 26.21
C GLY A 140 15.58 9.22 25.04
N GLY A 141 15.90 10.48 24.84
CA GLY A 141 16.80 10.90 23.79
C GLY A 141 17.01 12.41 23.80
N THR A 142 17.70 12.89 22.77
CA THR A 142 17.93 14.30 22.51
C THR A 142 17.51 14.62 21.09
N ASP A 143 16.92 15.79 20.89
CA ASP A 143 16.59 16.32 19.57
C ASP A 143 16.88 17.82 19.46
N GLU A 144 16.37 18.44 18.39
CA GLU A 144 16.53 19.88 18.11
C GLU A 144 15.97 20.80 19.20
N ILE A 145 15.04 20.32 20.03
CA ILE A 145 14.40 21.11 21.09
C ILE A 145 15.14 20.91 22.42
N GLY A 146 15.56 19.68 22.71
CA GLY A 146 16.29 19.40 23.95
C GLY A 146 16.32 17.92 24.32
N SER A 147 16.66 17.64 25.57
CA SER A 147 16.62 16.28 26.12
C SER A 147 15.21 15.95 26.58
N TYR A 148 14.77 14.72 26.36
CA TYR A 148 13.44 14.27 26.72
C TYR A 148 13.46 12.84 27.26
N ILE A 149 12.45 12.55 28.08
CA ILE A 149 12.10 11.21 28.53
C ILE A 149 10.87 10.73 27.77
N ILE A 150 10.76 9.40 27.65
CA ILE A 150 9.64 8.71 27.06
C ILE A 150 9.02 7.81 28.11
N ASP A 151 7.73 7.99 28.34
CA ASP A 151 6.89 7.09 29.11
C ASP A 151 5.80 6.53 28.20
N GLY A 152 5.58 5.23 28.22
CA GLY A 152 4.68 4.60 27.30
C GLY A 152 4.12 3.28 27.77
N ILE A 153 3.17 2.79 26.98
CA ILE A 153 2.55 1.47 27.14
C ILE A 153 2.50 0.77 25.80
N PHE A 154 2.72 -0.54 25.79
CA PHE A 154 2.61 -1.34 24.58
C PHE A 154 1.59 -2.47 24.74
N CYS A 155 0.93 -2.84 23.65
CA CYS A 155 -0.06 -3.91 23.62
C CYS A 155 0.43 -5.07 22.77
N MET A 156 0.70 -6.21 23.42
CA MET A 156 1.08 -7.45 22.75
C MET A 156 0.02 -7.98 21.78
N ARG A 157 -1.27 -7.75 22.08
CA ARG A 157 -2.36 -8.25 21.23
C ARG A 157 -2.40 -7.55 19.86
N THR A 158 -2.18 -6.24 19.86
CA THR A 158 -2.33 -5.43 18.63
C THR A 158 -0.99 -5.05 18.02
N PHE A 159 0.12 -5.39 18.67
CA PHE A 159 1.47 -4.95 18.30
C PHE A 159 1.55 -3.43 18.09
N ARG A 160 0.98 -2.69 19.04
CA ARG A 160 0.96 -1.21 19.03
C ARG A 160 1.57 -0.68 20.31
N MET A 161 2.13 0.52 20.24
CA MET A 161 2.67 1.25 21.38
C MET A 161 2.14 2.68 21.40
N CYS A 162 1.93 3.20 22.60
CA CYS A 162 1.67 4.60 22.86
C CYS A 162 2.86 5.16 23.63
N LEU A 163 3.46 6.23 23.13
CA LEU A 163 4.62 6.87 23.73
C LEU A 163 4.25 8.33 24.03
N ALA A 164 4.45 8.75 25.28
CA ALA A 164 4.38 10.12 25.72
C ALA A 164 5.79 10.66 25.88
N LYS A 165 6.05 11.80 25.24
CA LYS A 165 7.35 12.47 25.27
C LYS A 165 7.25 13.69 26.18
N VAL A 166 8.17 13.81 27.13
CA VAL A 166 8.24 14.95 28.05
C VAL A 166 9.65 15.53 28.03
N TYR A 167 9.76 16.82 27.71
CA TYR A 167 11.03 17.54 27.73
C TYR A 167 11.48 17.83 29.16
N LEU A 168 12.78 17.70 29.40
CA LEU A 168 13.37 18.06 30.69
C LEU A 168 13.46 19.59 30.82
N VAL A 169 13.25 20.09 32.02
CA VAL A 169 13.33 21.54 32.29
C VAL A 169 14.78 21.99 32.13
N GLY A 170 15.01 23.07 31.38
CA GLY A 170 16.34 23.65 31.20
C GLY A 170 17.16 23.12 30.03
N THR A 171 16.54 22.36 29.12
CA THR A 171 17.08 22.01 27.80
C THR A 171 16.40 22.83 26.72
#